data_AF-A0A9D6AFL5-F1
#
_entry.id   AF-A0A9D6AFL5-F1
#
_cell.length_a   1.000
_cell.length_b   1.000
_cell.length_c   1.000
_cell.angle_alpha   90.00
_cell.angle_beta   90.00
_cell.angle_gamma   90.00
#
_symmetry.space_group_name_H-M   'P 1'
#
loop_
_entity.id
_entity.type
_entity.pdbx_description
1 polymer ?
#
loop_
_entity_poly.entity_id
_entity_poly.type
_entity_poly.pdbx_seq_one_letter_code
_entity_poly.pdbx_strand_id
1 'polypeptide(L)'
;SFIKGQLGIGTAYGARIACSCHYIGGRDLTDCQKDFEPGMEVIGLSQDEEKQQITASVPLLASTTAEFREGWGCVILTESEGA
;
A
#
# COMPACT_ATOMS: atom_id res chain seq x y z
N SER A 1 11.12 -8.73 16.81
CA SER A 1 11.67 -8.55 15.45
C SER A 1 10.92 -9.29 14.36
N PHE A 2 10.70 -10.60 14.47
CA PHE A 2 10.06 -11.39 13.40
C PHE A 2 8.70 -10.84 12.93
N ILE A 3 7.80 -10.54 13.86
CA ILE A 3 6.46 -9.98 13.55
C ILE A 3 6.55 -8.63 12.82
N LYS A 4 7.48 -7.73 13.22
CA LYS A 4 7.66 -6.45 12.53
C LYS A 4 8.08 -6.63 11.07
N GLY A 5 8.94 -7.61 10.79
CA GLY A 5 9.35 -7.94 9.42
C GLY A 5 8.18 -8.46 8.57
N GLN A 6 7.36 -9.36 9.13
CA GLN A 6 6.16 -9.86 8.43
C GLN A 6 5.15 -8.75 8.15
N LEU A 7 4.90 -7.87 9.13
CA LEU A 7 4.01 -6.72 8.95
C LEU A 7 4.55 -5.74 7.91
N GLY A 8 5.87 -5.53 7.86
CA GLY A 8 6.50 -4.71 6.81
C GLY A 8 6.28 -5.29 5.40
N ILE A 9 6.38 -6.61 5.23
CA ILE A 9 6.05 -7.27 3.96
C ILE A 9 4.55 -7.12 3.64
N GLY A 10 3.69 -7.31 4.64
CA GLY A 10 2.24 -7.15 4.49
C GLY A 10 1.85 -5.74 4.05
N THR A 11 2.38 -4.70 4.69
CA THR A 11 2.12 -3.31 4.28
C THR A 11 2.70 -3.00 2.91
N ALA A 12 3.89 -3.51 2.58
CA ALA A 12 4.47 -3.32 1.25
C ALA A 12 3.63 -3.95 0.13
N TYR A 13 3.16 -5.19 0.33
CA TYR A 13 2.23 -5.85 -0.58
C TYR A 13 0.90 -5.10 -0.67
N GLY A 14 0.30 -4.78 0.49
CA GLY A 14 -0.98 -4.07 0.57
C GLY A 14 -0.96 -2.72 -0.15
N ALA A 15 0.07 -1.90 0.05
CA ALA A 15 0.20 -0.61 -0.60
C ALA A 15 0.31 -0.75 -2.12
N ARG A 16 1.16 -1.66 -2.60
CA ARG A 16 1.39 -1.86 -4.04
C ARG A 16 0.17 -2.43 -4.75
N ILE A 17 -0.49 -3.41 -4.16
CA ILE A 17 -1.70 -4.03 -4.73
C ILE A 17 -2.86 -3.04 -4.72
N ALA A 18 -3.10 -2.35 -3.61
CA ALA A 18 -4.16 -1.35 -3.55
C ALA A 18 -3.93 -0.19 -4.52
N CYS A 19 -2.70 0.31 -4.64
CA CYS A 19 -2.33 1.31 -5.65
C CYS A 19 -2.63 0.81 -7.06
N SER A 20 -2.24 -0.43 -7.39
CA SER A 20 -2.43 -0.98 -8.74
C SER A 20 -3.91 -1.21 -9.03
N CYS A 21 -4.64 -1.78 -8.08
CA CYS A 21 -6.09 -1.98 -8.16
C CYS A 21 -6.82 -0.65 -8.41
N HIS A 22 -6.42 0.42 -7.70
CA HIS A 22 -7.07 1.72 -7.84
C HIS A 22 -6.65 2.48 -9.11
N TYR A 23 -5.36 2.81 -9.25
CA TYR A 23 -4.89 3.71 -10.31
C TYR A 23 -4.74 3.04 -11.68
N ILE A 24 -4.49 1.73 -11.71
CA ILE A 24 -4.37 0.96 -12.97
C ILE A 24 -5.67 0.22 -13.25
N GLY A 25 -6.26 -0.41 -12.24
CA GLY A 25 -7.49 -1.18 -12.35
C GLY A 25 -8.78 -0.35 -12.36
N GLY A 26 -8.73 0.93 -11.98
CA GLY A 26 -9.88 1.84 -11.97
C GLY A 26 -10.97 1.48 -10.95
N ARG A 27 -10.63 0.71 -9.90
CA ARG A 27 -11.55 0.32 -8.83
C ARG A 27 -11.51 1.31 -7.68
N ASP A 28 -12.61 1.45 -6.95
CA ASP A 28 -12.62 2.16 -5.67
C ASP A 28 -11.63 1.53 -4.67
N LEU A 29 -10.94 2.36 -3.89
CA LEU A 29 -9.92 1.89 -2.95
C LEU A 29 -10.49 0.93 -1.89
N THR A 30 -11.74 1.14 -1.47
CA THR A 30 -12.43 0.26 -0.51
C THR A 30 -12.66 -1.14 -1.07
N ASP A 31 -12.81 -1.26 -2.39
CA ASP A 31 -12.98 -2.54 -3.07
C ASP A 31 -11.65 -3.31 -3.15
N CYS A 32 -10.52 -2.61 -3.21
CA CYS A 32 -9.18 -3.20 -3.32
C CYS A 32 -8.76 -4.04 -2.10
N GLN A 33 -9.38 -3.84 -0.93
CA GLN A 33 -9.11 -4.68 0.24
C GLN A 33 -9.51 -6.15 0.02
N LYS A 34 -10.38 -6.44 -0.95
CA LYS A 34 -10.77 -7.80 -1.32
C LYS A 34 -9.63 -8.60 -1.97
N ASP A 35 -8.59 -7.92 -2.44
CA ASP A 35 -7.42 -8.53 -3.08
C ASP A 35 -6.34 -8.91 -2.05
N PHE A 36 -6.60 -8.70 -0.76
CA PHE A 36 -5.69 -9.04 0.32
C PHE A 36 -5.73 -10.54 0.64
N GLU A 37 -4.57 -11.06 1.05
CA GLU A 37 -4.44 -12.44 1.49
C GLU A 37 -5.00 -12.61 2.92
N PRO A 38 -5.45 -13.82 3.28
CA PRO A 38 -5.84 -14.12 4.66
C PRO A 38 -4.75 -13.73 5.67
N GLY A 39 -5.14 -13.05 6.76
CA GLY A 39 -4.21 -12.54 7.78
C GLY A 39 -3.76 -11.09 7.58
N MET A 40 -4.24 -10.41 6.53
CA MET A 40 -3.97 -8.99 6.27
C MET A 40 -5.08 -8.04 6.76
N GLU A 41 -6.08 -8.53 7.47
CA GLU A 41 -7.29 -7.78 7.85
C GLU A 41 -6.99 -6.59 8.77
N VAL A 42 -5.83 -6.61 9.44
CA VAL A 42 -5.36 -5.53 10.32
C VAL A 42 -4.71 -4.36 9.56
N ILE A 43 -4.45 -4.51 8.26
CA ILE A 43 -3.80 -3.49 7.44
C ILE A 43 -4.86 -2.48 6.97
N GLY A 44 -4.70 -1.23 7.39
CA GLY A 44 -5.50 -0.10 6.89
C GLY A 44 -4.89 0.53 5.65
N LEU A 45 -5.73 1.15 4.82
CA LEU A 45 -5.34 1.90 3.63
C LEU A 45 -5.71 3.37 3.78
N SER A 46 -4.84 4.26 3.30
CA SER A 46 -5.10 5.69 3.13
C SER A 46 -4.59 6.18 1.78
N GLN A 47 -5.21 7.23 1.25
CA GLN A 47 -4.91 7.76 -0.07
C GLN A 47 -4.48 9.23 0.00
N ASP A 48 -3.48 9.58 -0.78
CA ASP A 48 -3.15 10.96 -1.18
C ASP A 48 -3.44 11.07 -2.68
N GLU A 49 -4.56 11.68 -3.03
CA GLU A 49 -5.01 11.80 -4.41
C GLU A 49 -4.12 12.73 -5.24
N GLU A 50 -3.57 13.79 -4.63
CA GLU A 50 -2.74 14.79 -5.32
C GLU A 50 -1.42 14.18 -5.79
N LYS A 51 -0.82 13.33 -4.96
CA LYS A 51 0.43 12.62 -5.30
C LYS A 51 0.20 11.26 -5.96
N GLN A 52 -1.05 10.83 -6.07
CA GLN A 52 -1.42 9.50 -6.55
C GLN A 52 -0.78 8.36 -5.74
N GLN A 53 -0.83 8.49 -4.41
CA GLN A 53 -0.18 7.55 -3.48
C GLN A 53 -1.21 6.80 -2.64
N ILE A 54 -0.94 5.52 -2.40
CA ILE A 54 -1.63 4.70 -1.40
C ILE A 54 -0.65 4.30 -0.31
N THR A 55 -1.03 4.51 0.95
CA THR A 55 -0.29 4.06 2.12
C THR A 55 -1.04 2.92 2.78
N ALA A 56 -0.36 1.81 3.00
CA ALA A 56 -0.84 0.70 3.82
C ALA A 56 -0.12 0.71 5.16
N SER A 57 -0.86 0.57 6.25
CA SER A 57 -0.28 0.67 7.58
C SER A 57 -0.94 -0.26 8.59
N VAL A 58 -0.13 -0.67 9.57
CA VAL A 58 -0.59 -1.28 10.81
C VAL A 58 -0.19 -0.32 11.93
N PRO A 59 -1.14 0.25 12.69
CA PRO A 59 -0.86 1.30 13.67
C PRO A 59 0.32 0.96 14.58
N LEU A 60 1.29 1.88 14.66
CA LEU A 60 2.50 1.81 15.49
C LEU A 60 3.50 0.68 15.14
N LEU A 61 3.23 -0.15 14.13
CA LEU A 61 4.04 -1.34 13.84
C LEU A 61 4.75 -1.29 12.48
N ALA A 62 4.04 -0.90 11.42
CA ALA A 62 4.57 -0.85 10.06
C ALA A 62 3.77 0.11 9.18
N SER A 63 4.43 0.72 8.21
CA SER A 63 3.80 1.54 7.17
C SER A 63 4.60 1.43 5.87
N THR A 64 3.91 1.45 4.74
CA THR A 64 4.55 1.50 3.42
C THR A 64 3.68 2.28 2.47
N THR A 65 4.30 3.12 1.64
CA THR A 65 3.61 3.94 0.63
C THR A 65 4.00 3.49 -0.77
N ALA A 66 3.01 3.34 -1.64
CA ALA A 66 3.20 3.13 -3.07
C ALA A 66 2.66 4.33 -3.84
N GLU A 67 3.40 4.76 -4.85
CA GLU A 67 3.05 5.85 -5.75
C GLU A 67 2.79 5.30 -7.15
N PHE A 68 1.71 5.74 -7.77
CA PHE A 68 1.50 5.52 -9.18
C PHE A 68 2.36 6.48 -10.00
N ARG A 69 3.21 5.92 -10.88
CA ARG A 69 4.02 6.69 -11.83
C ARG A 69 3.67 6.24 -13.25
N GLU A 70 3.28 7.19 -14.09
CA GLU A 70 2.91 6.89 -15.48
C GLU A 70 4.06 6.15 -16.21
N GLY A 71 3.73 5.05 -16.88
CA GLY A 71 4.69 4.17 -17.55
C GLY A 71 5.41 3.14 -16.65
N TRP A 72 5.50 3.38 -15.33
CA TRP A 72 6.12 2.46 -14.37
C TRP A 72 5.10 1.64 -13.58
N GLY A 73 3.87 2.16 -13.46
CA GLY A 73 2.83 1.61 -12.61
C GLY A 73 3.07 2.00 -11.15
N CYS A 74 2.62 1.14 -10.22
CA CYS A 74 2.76 1.41 -8.79
C CYS A 74 4.10 0.93 -8.24
N VAL A 75 4.89 1.89 -7.75
CA VAL A 75 6.21 1.67 -7.16
C VAL A 75 6.19 1.99 -5.67
N ILE A 76 6.93 1.22 -4.87
CA ILE A 76 7.06 1.49 -3.44
C ILE A 76 8.06 2.64 -3.25
N LEU A 77 7.68 3.64 -2.47
CA LEU A 77 8.57 4.75 -2.13
C LEU A 77 9.65 4.27 -1.16
N THR A 78 10.89 4.67 -1.43
CA THR A 78 12.00 4.46 -0.51
C THR A 78 11.95 5.46 0.65
N GLU A 79 12.70 5.21 1.72
CA GLU A 79 12.77 6.12 2.87
C GLU A 79 13.23 7.54 2.49
N SER A 80 14.01 7.68 1.41
CA SER A 80 14.44 8.98 0.87
C SER A 80 13.35 9.72 0.09
N GLU A 81 12.30 9.02 -0.35
CA GLU A 81 11.22 9.59 -1.16
C GLU A 81 9.93 9.80 -0.36
N GLY A 82 9.75 9.07 0.75
CA GLY A 82 8.55 9.10 1.60
C GLY A 82 8.62 10.08 2.79
N ALA A 83 9.62 10.97 2.83
CA ALA A 83 9.80 11.98 3.88
C ALA A 83 9.07 13.30 3.57
#